data_AF-A0A4E0RA55-F1
#
_entry.id   AF-A0A4E0RA55-F1
#
_cell.length_a   1.000
_cell.length_b   1.000
_cell.length_c   1.000
_cell.angle_alpha   90.00
_cell.angle_beta   90.00
_cell.angle_gamma   90.00
#
_symmetry.space_group_name_H-M   'P 1'
#
loop_
_entity.id
_entity.type
_entity.pdbx_description
1 polymer ?
#
loop_
_entity_poly.entity_id
_entity_poly.type
_entity_poly.pdbx_seq_one_letter_code
_entity_poly.pdbx_strand_id
1 'polypeptide(L)'
;MFRIVAVLVAFSFCFWEGNAVKCYSCTSCTIPFNTSSVATQDNCAKCMIVQWYSGNAPKSESRSCVPFCAPVNAVIRGTGGRTGCCTADLCNAQYNTST
;
A
#
# COMPACT_ATOMS: atom_id res chain seq x y z
N MET A 1 -56.43 -15.11 -4.97
CA MET A 1 -56.04 -14.99 -3.55
C MET A 1 -54.52 -14.93 -3.49
N PHE A 2 -53.96 -13.72 -3.48
CA PHE A 2 -52.52 -13.49 -3.26
C PHE A 2 -52.17 -13.93 -1.84
N ARG A 3 -51.03 -14.61 -1.66
CA ARG A 3 -50.14 -14.55 -0.48
C ARG A 3 -49.30 -15.82 -0.38
N ILE A 4 -48.22 -15.90 -1.14
CA ILE A 4 -46.92 -16.28 -0.57
C ILE A 4 -45.91 -15.39 -1.27
N VAL A 5 -45.80 -14.15 -0.77
CA VAL A 5 -44.60 -13.34 -0.95
C VAL A 5 -43.53 -14.09 -0.16
N ALA A 6 -42.88 -15.05 -0.80
CA ALA A 6 -41.68 -15.64 -0.26
C ALA A 6 -40.64 -14.52 -0.31
N VAL A 7 -40.53 -13.84 0.83
CA VAL A 7 -39.49 -12.88 1.17
C VAL A 7 -38.17 -13.56 0.85
N LEU A 8 -37.63 -13.29 -0.34
CA LEU A 8 -36.25 -13.59 -0.68
C LEU A 8 -35.43 -12.68 0.21
N VAL A 9 -35.11 -13.23 1.39
CA VAL A 9 -34.22 -12.67 2.38
C VAL A 9 -32.99 -12.19 1.64
N ALA A 10 -32.81 -10.86 1.66
CA ALA A 10 -31.65 -10.19 1.14
C ALA A 10 -30.41 -10.75 1.84
N PHE A 11 -29.80 -11.77 1.24
CA PHE A 11 -28.39 -12.09 1.45
C PHE A 11 -27.59 -11.02 0.72
N SER A 12 -27.62 -9.80 1.26
CA SER A 12 -26.60 -8.80 1.03
C SER A 12 -25.32 -9.34 1.66
N PHE A 13 -24.66 -10.26 0.95
CA PHE A 13 -23.23 -10.42 1.10
C PHE A 13 -22.66 -9.04 0.81
N CYS A 14 -22.28 -8.31 1.88
CA CYS A 14 -21.29 -7.28 1.75
C CYS A 14 -20.03 -8.00 1.24
N PHE A 15 -19.92 -8.15 -0.07
CA PHE A 15 -18.67 -8.43 -0.73
C PHE A 15 -17.77 -7.25 -0.36
N TRP A 16 -17.06 -7.41 0.75
CA TRP A 16 -15.86 -6.65 1.00
C TRP A 16 -14.94 -7.05 -0.14
N GLU A 17 -15.00 -6.33 -1.26
CA GLU A 17 -13.94 -6.37 -2.25
C GLU A 17 -12.71 -5.85 -1.53
N GLY A 18 -11.98 -6.79 -0.93
CA GLY A 18 -10.63 -6.57 -0.48
C GLY A 18 -9.89 -6.29 -1.76
N ASN A 19 -9.81 -5.01 -2.12
CA ASN A 19 -9.20 -4.56 -3.36
C ASN A 19 -7.78 -5.12 -3.34
N ALA A 20 -7.61 -6.19 -4.10
CA ALA A 20 -6.40 -6.98 -4.17
C ALA A 20 -5.45 -6.20 -5.08
N VAL A 21 -4.62 -5.35 -4.49
CA VAL A 21 -3.74 -4.46 -5.25
C VAL A 21 -2.40 -5.14 -5.56
N LYS A 22 -1.76 -4.73 -6.64
CA LYS A 22 -0.38 -5.10 -6.96
C LYS A 22 0.58 -4.09 -6.35
N CYS A 23 1.64 -4.52 -5.69
CA CYS A 23 2.64 -3.63 -5.09
C CYS A 23 4.06 -3.96 -5.57
N TYR A 24 4.95 -2.97 -5.61
CA TYR A 24 6.38 -3.22 -5.63
C TYR A 24 6.85 -3.79 -4.28
N SER A 25 7.82 -4.72 -4.30
CA SER A 25 8.33 -5.39 -3.11
C SER A 25 9.85 -5.51 -3.14
N CYS A 26 10.53 -4.95 -2.12
CA CYS A 26 11.97 -5.01 -1.92
C CYS A 26 12.32 -4.64 -0.48
N THR A 27 13.27 -5.37 0.13
CA THR A 27 13.81 -5.07 1.46
C THR A 27 14.90 -4.00 1.44
N SER A 28 15.63 -3.88 0.33
CA SER A 28 16.65 -2.86 0.09
C SER A 28 16.58 -2.42 -1.36
N CYS A 29 15.64 -1.50 -1.63
CA CYS A 29 15.44 -0.99 -2.98
C CYS A 29 16.61 -0.08 -3.37
N THR A 30 16.94 -0.06 -4.66
CA THR A 30 17.92 0.90 -5.21
C THR A 30 17.50 2.34 -4.90
N ILE A 31 18.47 3.22 -4.65
CA ILE A 31 18.24 4.65 -4.41
C ILE A 31 19.02 5.45 -5.47
N PRO A 32 18.36 6.26 -6.31
CA PRO A 32 16.90 6.46 -6.39
C PRO A 32 16.17 5.19 -6.84
N PHE A 33 14.90 5.08 -6.46
CA PHE A 33 14.10 3.91 -6.80
C PHE A 33 13.98 3.70 -8.31
N ASN A 34 14.12 2.45 -8.74
CA ASN A 34 13.99 2.03 -10.13
C ASN A 34 12.99 0.87 -10.26
N THR A 35 11.87 1.13 -10.93
CA THR A 35 10.77 0.17 -11.18
C THR A 35 11.23 -1.06 -11.98
N SER A 36 12.20 -0.90 -12.88
CA SER A 36 12.66 -1.97 -13.79
C SER A 36 13.48 -3.06 -13.09
N SER A 37 13.94 -2.81 -11.86
CA SER A 37 14.84 -3.69 -11.11
C SER A 37 14.19 -4.40 -9.92
N VAL A 38 12.87 -4.27 -9.77
CA VAL A 38 12.18 -4.63 -8.54
C VAL A 38 11.01 -5.57 -8.79
N ALA A 39 10.87 -6.55 -7.89
CA ALA A 39 9.78 -7.51 -7.95
C ALA A 39 8.44 -6.84 -7.64
N THR A 40 7.38 -7.43 -8.18
CA THR A 40 6.01 -7.05 -7.84
C THR A 40 5.32 -8.20 -7.12
N GLN A 41 4.36 -7.87 -6.27
CA GLN A 41 3.57 -8.82 -5.51
C GLN A 41 2.08 -8.48 -5.71
N ASP A 42 1.30 -9.48 -6.12
CA ASP A 42 -0.13 -9.37 -6.33
C ASP A 42 -0.92 -9.73 -5.06
N ASN A 43 -2.23 -9.47 -5.06
CA ASN A 43 -3.15 -9.79 -3.95
C ASN A 43 -2.83 -9.10 -2.61
N CYS A 44 -2.35 -7.87 -2.66
CA CYS A 44 -2.06 -7.07 -1.49
C CYS A 44 -3.30 -6.33 -0.99
N ALA A 45 -3.41 -6.12 0.32
CA ALA A 45 -4.43 -5.23 0.88
C ALA A 45 -4.01 -3.76 0.76
N LYS A 46 -2.72 -3.47 0.97
CA LYS A 46 -2.12 -2.13 0.88
C LYS A 46 -0.67 -2.23 0.38
N CYS A 47 -0.23 -1.19 -0.32
CA CYS A 47 1.18 -1.00 -0.63
C CYS A 47 1.81 -0.04 0.37
N MET A 48 3.03 -0.37 0.81
CA MET A 48 3.82 0.43 1.74
C MET A 48 5.16 0.84 1.12
N ILE A 49 5.60 2.05 1.45
CA ILE A 49 6.96 2.56 1.24
C ILE A 49 7.53 2.94 2.61
N VAL A 50 8.73 2.50 2.95
CA VAL A 50 9.45 2.96 4.15
C VAL A 50 10.78 3.54 3.73
N GLN A 51 11.07 4.76 4.16
CA GLN A 51 12.31 5.47 3.87
C GLN A 51 12.98 5.91 5.17
N TRP A 52 14.31 5.79 5.22
CA TRP A 52 15.14 6.42 6.26
C TRP A 52 15.97 7.52 5.66
N TYR A 53 15.90 8.70 6.26
CA TYR A 53 16.60 9.90 5.83
C TYR A 53 17.80 10.20 6.71
N SER A 54 18.86 10.70 6.09
CA SER A 54 19.99 11.36 6.76
C SER A 54 20.49 12.50 5.87
N GLY A 55 20.54 13.71 6.42
CA GLY A 55 20.97 14.89 5.67
C GLY A 55 20.04 15.24 4.49
N ASN A 56 18.72 15.13 4.68
CA ASN A 56 17.67 15.40 3.68
C ASN A 56 17.62 14.45 2.48
N ALA A 57 18.42 13.37 2.47
CA ALA A 57 18.40 12.36 1.43
C ALA A 57 18.01 10.97 2.00
N PRO A 58 17.22 10.17 1.27
CA PRO A 58 16.96 8.79 1.65
C PRO A 58 18.27 7.99 1.59
N LYS A 59 18.55 7.23 2.64
CA LYS A 59 19.71 6.32 2.76
C LYS A 59 19.32 4.85 2.66
N SER A 60 18.09 4.53 3.01
CA SER A 60 17.49 3.23 2.72
C SER A 60 16.02 3.43 2.35
N GLU A 61 15.54 2.60 1.44
CA GLU A 61 14.13 2.50 1.10
C GLU A 61 13.74 1.03 0.98
N SER A 62 12.55 0.71 1.45
CA SER A 62 11.92 -0.59 1.28
C SER A 62 10.48 -0.42 0.80
N ARG A 63 9.96 -1.43 0.13
CA ARG A 63 8.59 -1.49 -0.38
C ARG A 63 8.00 -2.84 -0.08
N SER A 64 6.73 -2.86 0.26
CA SER A 64 6.09 -4.10 0.67
C SER A 64 4.58 -4.11 0.44
N CYS A 65 4.09 -5.33 0.30
CA CYS A 65 2.70 -5.74 0.35
C CYS A 65 2.34 -6.00 1.81
N VAL A 66 1.39 -5.26 2.39
CA VAL A 66 1.05 -5.40 3.83
C VAL A 66 -0.46 -5.46 4.05
N PRO A 67 -0.93 -6.20 5.09
CA PRO A 67 -2.34 -6.22 5.46
C PRO A 67 -2.81 -4.89 6.06
N PHE A 68 -1.90 -4.19 6.75
CA PHE A 68 -2.16 -2.90 7.40
C PHE A 68 -0.98 -1.97 7.18
N CYS A 69 -1.27 -0.67 7.02
CA CYS A 69 -0.27 0.36 6.82
C CYS A 69 -0.76 1.64 7.49
N ALA A 70 0.10 2.25 8.31
CA ALA A 70 -0.13 3.54 8.92
C ALA A 70 0.93 4.54 8.41
N PRO A 71 0.53 5.64 7.77
CA PRO A 71 1.48 6.63 7.30
C PRO A 71 2.14 7.33 8.50
N VAL A 72 3.46 7.53 8.42
CA VAL A 72 4.26 8.19 9.47
C VAL A 72 5.24 9.13 8.81
N ASN A 73 5.43 10.31 9.38
CA ASN A 73 6.53 11.19 9.00
C ASN A 73 7.25 11.68 10.24
N ALA A 74 8.36 11.01 10.58
CA ALA A 74 9.20 11.31 11.74
C ALA A 74 10.55 11.91 11.30
N VAL A 75 10.62 12.51 10.11
CA VAL A 75 11.82 13.19 9.62
C VAL A 75 11.92 14.57 10.25
N ILE A 76 12.90 14.75 11.15
CA ILE A 76 13.17 16.00 11.87
C ILE A 76 14.55 16.49 11.42
N ARG A 77 14.63 17.73 10.92
CA ARG A 77 15.88 18.34 10.43
C ARG A 77 16.65 17.42 9.45
N GLY A 78 15.91 16.75 8.55
CA GLY A 78 16.49 15.92 7.51
C GLY A 78 16.93 14.51 7.93
N THR A 79 16.62 14.10 9.17
CA THR A 79 16.94 12.77 9.69
C THR A 79 15.71 12.12 10.29
N GLY A 80 15.47 10.85 10.00
CA GLY A 80 14.33 10.12 10.56
C GLY A 80 13.70 9.13 9.60
N GLY A 81 12.67 8.44 10.09
CA GLY A 81 11.89 7.49 9.33
C GLY A 81 10.65 8.13 8.71
N ARG A 82 10.26 7.64 7.54
CA ARG A 82 9.00 7.98 6.88
C ARG A 82 8.35 6.73 6.34
N THR A 83 7.04 6.64 6.48
CA THR A 83 6.20 5.56 5.94
C THR A 83 5.07 6.16 5.10
N GLY A 84 4.87 5.63 3.91
CA GLY A 84 3.78 5.98 3.00
C GLY A 84 2.92 4.76 2.69
N CYS A 85 1.62 4.99 2.55
CA CYS A 85 0.61 3.95 2.32
C CYS A 85 -0.27 4.31 1.13
N CYS A 86 -0.68 3.32 0.32
CA CYS A 86 -1.63 3.52 -0.78
C CYS A 86 -2.33 2.20 -1.17
N THR A 87 -3.41 2.30 -1.95
CA THR A 87 -4.31 1.18 -2.32
C THR A 87 -4.66 1.17 -3.81
N ALA A 88 -3.76 1.62 -4.68
CA ALA A 88 -3.89 1.46 -6.12
C ALA A 88 -2.77 0.58 -6.65
N ASP A 89 -2.95 -0.03 -7.81
CA ASP A 89 -1.92 -0.88 -8.40
C ASP A 89 -0.62 -0.12 -8.62
N LEU A 90 0.47 -0.71 -8.14
CA LEU A 90 1.83 -0.22 -8.19
C LEU A 90 1.98 1.21 -7.65
N CYS A 91 1.03 1.64 -6.80
CA CYS A 91 0.98 3.00 -6.27
C CYS A 91 2.18 3.34 -5.40
N ASN A 92 2.88 2.33 -4.87
CA ASN A 92 4.10 2.53 -4.13
C ASN A 92 5.31 2.77 -5.03
N ALA A 93 5.14 3.19 -6.30
CA ALA A 93 6.18 3.59 -7.24
C ALA A 93 6.99 4.80 -6.78
N GLN A 94 6.30 5.77 -6.20
CA GLN A 94 6.84 7.04 -5.75
C GLN A 94 6.25 7.39 -4.39
N TYR A 95 6.94 8.21 -3.60
CA TYR A 95 6.41 8.58 -2.29
C TYR A 95 5.18 9.51 -2.40
N ASN A 96 5.14 10.42 -3.36
CA ASN A 96 4.03 11.39 -3.53
C ASN A 96 2.67 10.76 -3.84
N THR A 97 2.63 9.50 -4.26
CA THR A 97 1.40 8.71 -4.44
C THR A 97 0.97 8.00 -3.16
N SER A 98 1.74 8.12 -2.08
CA SER A 98 1.36 7.70 -0.72
C SER A 98 0.53 8.81 -0.06
N THR A 99 -0.63 8.45 0.47
CA THR A 99 -1.65 9.38 0.99
C THR A 99 -1.44 9.72 2.46
#